data_AF-A0A7W1S5Y3-F1
#
_entry.id   AF-A0A7W1S5Y3-F1
#
_cell.length_a   1.000
_cell.length_b   1.000
_cell.length_c   1.000
_cell.angle_alpha   90.00
_cell.angle_beta   90.00
_cell.angle_gamma   90.00
#
_symmetry.space_group_name_H-M   'P 1'
#
loop_
_entity.id
_entity.type
_entity.pdbx_description
1 polymer ?
#
loop_
_entity_poly.entity_id
_entity_poly.type
_entity_poly.pdbx_seq_one_letter_code
_entity_poly.pdbx_strand_id
1 'polypeptide(L)'
;MAKQKRATATVKMTYSEDSDLIAWWNSVPRGSRNAVMKDLMRDYIDHNQGGYRPIYPRNMPQPFDPGRFTQMCDDTTWIRTALMDLPGYVERVIQQVVVTGGMPSDSRSPNGSGVIQGADEDVIRRESRMKKARW
;
A
#
# COMPACT_ATOMS: atom_id res chain seq x y z
N MET A 1 9.62 45.49 23.49
CA MET A 1 9.04 44.30 22.82
C MET A 1 8.84 44.62 21.35
N ALA A 2 9.52 43.91 20.44
CA ALA A 2 9.36 44.13 19.01
C ALA A 2 7.91 43.80 18.58
N LYS A 3 7.25 44.70 17.85
CA LYS A 3 5.92 44.43 17.28
C LYS A 3 6.06 43.34 16.23
N GLN A 4 5.55 42.14 16.52
CA GLN A 4 5.44 41.08 15.53
C GLN A 4 4.44 41.47 14.44
N LYS A 5 4.82 41.29 13.18
CA LYS A 5 3.93 41.49 12.03
C LYS A 5 2.79 40.47 12.11
N ARG A 6 1.55 40.93 12.02
CA ARG A 6 0.35 40.10 12.06
C ARG A 6 -0.36 40.13 10.71
N ALA A 7 -0.88 38.99 10.29
CA ALA A 7 -1.78 38.85 9.16
C ALA A 7 -3.14 38.35 9.68
N THR A 8 -4.23 38.83 9.08
CA THR A 8 -5.60 38.42 9.41
C THR A 8 -6.18 37.67 8.21
N ALA A 9 -6.74 36.49 8.47
CA ALA A 9 -7.48 35.71 7.49
C ALA A 9 -8.93 35.55 7.98
N THR A 10 -9.88 35.61 7.06
CA THR A 10 -11.32 35.47 7.35
C THR A 10 -11.86 34.30 6.55
N VAL A 11 -12.50 33.35 7.23
CA VAL A 11 -13.18 32.21 6.62
C VAL A 11 -14.69 32.44 6.75
N LYS A 12 -15.40 32.33 5.62
CA LYS A 12 -16.87 32.37 5.58
C LYS A 12 -17.37 30.95 5.36
N MET A 13 -18.38 30.57 6.11
CA MET A 13 -19.03 29.26 6.03
C MET A 13 -20.51 29.45 5.73
N THR A 14 -21.06 28.64 4.84
CA THR A 14 -22.46 28.69 4.44
C THR A 14 -23.24 27.61 5.18
N TYR A 15 -24.34 27.97 5.86
CA TYR A 15 -25.11 27.00 6.67
C TYR A 15 -25.66 25.79 5.89
N SER A 16 -25.88 25.91 4.58
CA SER A 16 -26.37 24.80 3.76
C SER A 16 -25.30 23.77 3.43
N GLU A 17 -24.04 24.19 3.26
CA GLU A 17 -22.94 23.32 2.79
C GLU A 17 -22.00 22.92 3.94
N ASP A 18 -21.77 23.84 4.89
CA ASP A 18 -20.77 23.74 5.95
C ASP A 18 -21.42 23.52 7.33
N SER A 19 -22.61 22.91 7.38
CA SER A 19 -23.36 22.74 8.63
C SER A 19 -22.59 21.96 9.70
N ASP A 20 -21.81 20.96 9.27
CA ASP A 20 -20.92 20.14 10.08
C ASP A 20 -19.73 20.95 10.60
N LEU A 21 -19.07 21.73 9.74
CA LEU A 21 -17.98 22.63 10.10
C LEU A 21 -18.44 23.70 11.09
N ILE A 22 -19.64 24.26 10.90
CA ILE A 22 -20.21 25.26 11.81
C ILE A 22 -20.54 24.63 13.17
N ALA A 23 -21.13 23.44 13.20
CA ALA A 23 -21.42 22.71 14.43
C ALA A 23 -20.12 22.39 15.19
N TRP A 24 -19.12 21.86 14.50
CA TRP A 24 -17.80 21.59 15.06
C TRP A 24 -17.14 22.87 15.57
N TRP A 25 -17.12 23.95 14.79
CA TRP A 25 -16.54 25.24 15.19
C TRP A 25 -17.18 25.79 16.47
N ASN A 26 -18.50 25.61 16.61
CA ASN A 26 -19.23 26.04 17.79
C ASN A 26 -18.95 25.18 19.03
N SER A 27 -18.55 23.92 18.86
CA SER A 27 -18.12 23.05 19.97
C SER A 27 -16.78 23.46 20.58
N VAL A 28 -15.92 24.13 19.81
CA VAL A 28 -14.61 24.60 20.29
C VAL A 28 -14.77 25.80 21.23
N PRO A 29 -14.15 25.79 22.43
CA PRO A 29 -14.16 26.92 23.36
C PRO A 29 -13.68 28.23 22.72
N ARG A 30 -14.38 29.34 23.00
CA ARG A 30 -14.11 30.63 22.33
C ARG A 30 -12.66 31.12 22.45
N GLY A 31 -11.97 30.80 23.56
CA GLY A 31 -10.57 31.16 23.78
C GLY A 31 -9.54 30.32 23.03
N SER A 32 -9.89 29.10 22.60
CA SER A 32 -8.96 28.16 21.97
C SER A 32 -9.08 28.10 20.45
N ARG A 33 -10.19 28.60 19.87
CA ARG A 33 -10.47 28.59 18.42
C ARG A 33 -9.30 29.05 17.54
N ASN A 34 -8.61 30.12 17.92
CA ASN A 34 -7.47 30.64 17.16
C ASN A 34 -6.25 29.69 17.22
N ALA A 35 -6.00 29.08 18.39
CA ALA A 35 -4.95 28.09 18.56
C ALA A 35 -5.25 26.83 17.75
N VAL A 36 -6.48 26.31 17.86
CA VAL A 36 -6.95 25.14 17.12
C VAL A 36 -6.82 25.34 15.61
N MET A 37 -7.23 26.49 15.06
CA MET A 37 -7.06 26.75 13.62
C MET A 37 -5.59 26.80 13.19
N LYS A 38 -4.71 27.38 14.02
CA LYS A 38 -3.28 27.41 13.72
C LYS A 38 -2.66 26.02 13.75
N ASP A 39 -3.07 25.19 14.70
CA ASP A 39 -2.56 23.84 14.84
C ASP A 39 -3.05 22.96 13.68
N LEU A 40 -4.31 23.11 13.25
CA LEU A 40 -4.83 22.46 12.03
C LEU A 40 -4.09 22.91 10.76
N MET A 41 -3.78 24.19 10.64
CA MET A 41 -3.01 24.69 9.49
C MET A 41 -1.57 24.15 9.48
N ARG A 42 -0.92 24.07 10.65
CA ARG A 42 0.43 23.49 10.78
C ARG A 42 0.42 22.01 10.47
N ASP A 43 -0.53 21.27 11.03
CA ASP A 43 -0.71 19.85 10.78
C ASP A 43 -0.88 19.56 9.29
N TYR A 44 -1.71 20.37 8.60
CA TYR A 44 -1.86 20.27 7.14
C TYR A 44 -0.53 20.53 6.40
N ILE A 45 0.23 21.54 6.81
CA ILE A 45 1.52 21.88 6.19
C ILE A 45 2.52 20.73 6.40
N ASP A 46 2.60 20.20 7.61
CA ASP A 46 3.53 19.14 7.99
C ASP A 46 3.22 17.84 7.22
N HIS A 47 1.94 17.45 7.14
CA HIS A 47 1.50 16.31 6.35
C HIS A 47 1.78 16.46 4.85
N ASN A 48 1.76 17.70 4.34
CA ASN A 48 1.99 17.98 2.93
C ASN A 48 3.42 18.45 2.61
N GLN A 49 4.38 18.26 3.53
CA GLN A 49 5.80 18.63 3.37
C GLN A 49 6.01 20.10 2.97
N GLY A 50 5.23 21.02 3.54
CA GLY A 50 5.35 22.44 3.22
C GLY A 50 4.58 22.88 1.97
N GLY A 51 4.03 21.94 1.20
CA GLY A 51 3.34 22.22 -0.05
C GLY A 51 1.85 22.50 0.12
N TYR A 52 1.37 23.57 -0.50
CA TYR A 52 -0.07 23.72 -0.73
C TYR A 52 -0.52 22.68 -1.77
N ARG A 53 -1.28 21.67 -1.33
CA ARG A 53 -2.06 20.86 -2.26
C ARG A 53 -3.42 21.52 -2.48
N PRO A 54 -3.82 21.80 -3.74
CA PRO A 54 -5.16 22.29 -4.01
C PRO A 54 -6.17 21.25 -3.54
N ILE A 55 -7.04 21.63 -2.61
CA ILE A 55 -8.27 20.88 -2.35
C ILE A 55 -9.17 21.22 -3.53
N TYR A 56 -9.10 20.39 -4.57
CA TYR A 56 -9.95 20.56 -5.75
C TYR A 56 -11.42 20.53 -5.30
N PRO A 57 -12.26 21.46 -5.82
CA PRO A 57 -13.68 21.46 -5.47
C PRO A 57 -14.27 20.08 -5.78
N ARG A 58 -15.15 19.58 -4.90
CA ARG A 58 -15.77 18.24 -4.98
C ARG A 58 -16.41 17.93 -6.34
N ASN A 59 -16.72 18.97 -7.12
CA ASN A 59 -17.38 18.91 -8.42
C ASN A 59 -16.40 18.88 -9.61
N MET A 60 -15.08 18.94 -9.38
CA MET A 60 -14.07 18.89 -10.43
C MET A 60 -13.31 17.57 -10.31
N PRO A 61 -13.16 16.80 -11.41
CA PRO A 61 -12.34 15.60 -11.37
C PRO A 61 -10.93 15.99 -10.94
N GLN A 62 -10.39 15.26 -9.95
CA GLN A 62 -8.99 15.46 -9.55
C GLN A 62 -8.10 15.37 -10.79
N PRO A 63 -7.08 16.24 -10.94
CA PRO A 63 -6.15 16.10 -12.03
C PRO A 63 -5.52 14.71 -11.94
N PHE A 64 -5.69 13.94 -13.02
CA PHE A 64 -4.99 12.69 -13.21
C PHE A 64 -3.50 13.00 -13.18
N ASP A 65 -2.80 12.51 -12.16
CA ASP A 65 -1.35 12.56 -12.07
C ASP A 65 -0.80 11.33 -12.79
N PRO A 66 -0.28 11.47 -14.03
CA PRO A 66 0.19 10.33 -14.80
C PRO A 66 1.35 9.63 -14.10
N GLY A 67 2.17 10.36 -13.34
CA GLY A 67 3.33 9.81 -12.65
C GLY A 67 2.96 8.89 -11.50
N ARG A 68 1.95 9.28 -10.71
CA ARG A 68 1.39 8.41 -9.65
C ARG A 68 0.73 7.18 -10.23
N PHE A 69 0.05 7.32 -11.36
CA PHE A 69 -0.58 6.19 -12.04
C PHE A 69 0.46 5.22 -12.61
N THR A 70 1.52 5.72 -13.25
CA THR A 70 2.61 4.86 -13.74
C THR A 70 3.29 4.12 -12.60
N GLN A 71 3.57 4.80 -11.48
CA GLN A 71 4.15 4.16 -10.30
C GLN A 71 3.24 3.04 -9.77
N MET A 72 1.93 3.26 -9.68
CA MET A 72 0.98 2.23 -9.26
C MET A 72 0.98 1.02 -10.21
N CYS A 73 1.09 1.25 -11.53
CA CYS A 73 1.20 0.18 -12.52
C CYS A 73 2.52 -0.60 -12.37
N ASP A 74 3.62 0.09 -12.11
CA ASP A 74 4.93 -0.53 -11.88
C ASP A 74 4.93 -1.36 -10.61
N ASP A 75 4.40 -0.82 -9.50
CA ASP A 75 4.25 -1.52 -8.22
C ASP A 75 3.38 -2.77 -8.38
N THR A 76 2.27 -2.67 -9.11
CA THR A 76 1.38 -3.81 -9.38
C THR A 76 2.08 -4.88 -10.20
N THR A 77 2.91 -4.48 -11.16
CA THR A 77 3.71 -5.40 -11.98
C THR A 77 4.75 -6.10 -11.13
N TRP A 78 5.44 -5.36 -10.26
CA TRP A 78 6.42 -5.90 -9.32
C TRP A 78 5.78 -6.92 -8.36
N ILE A 79 4.66 -6.58 -7.73
CA ILE A 79 3.91 -7.49 -6.85
C ILE A 79 3.52 -8.76 -7.61
N ARG A 80 2.99 -8.63 -8.82
CA ARG A 80 2.63 -9.79 -9.66
C ARG A 80 3.84 -10.66 -9.94
N THR A 81 4.99 -10.09 -10.28
CA THR A 81 6.22 -10.86 -10.51
C THR A 81 6.71 -11.57 -9.25
N ALA A 82 6.71 -10.90 -8.10
CA ALA A 82 7.12 -11.48 -6.82
C ALA A 82 6.20 -12.65 -6.40
N LEU A 83 4.88 -12.51 -6.59
CA LEU A 83 3.92 -13.57 -6.31
C LEU A 83 4.05 -14.77 -7.25
N MET A 84 4.48 -14.56 -8.50
CA MET A 84 4.70 -15.65 -9.46
C MET A 84 6.02 -16.40 -9.21
N ASP A 85 7.03 -15.73 -8.64
CA ASP A 85 8.31 -16.35 -8.29
C ASP A 85 8.29 -17.10 -6.94
N LEU A 86 7.37 -16.72 -6.05
CA LEU A 86 7.20 -17.30 -4.71
C LEU A 86 7.06 -18.84 -4.69
N PRO A 87 6.23 -19.47 -5.54
CA PRO A 87 6.12 -20.93 -5.58
C PRO A 87 7.46 -21.62 -5.90
N GLY A 88 8.21 -21.09 -6.87
CA GLY A 88 9.52 -21.63 -7.24
C GLY A 88 10.56 -21.42 -6.13
N TYR A 89 10.51 -20.28 -5.44
CA TYR A 89 11.34 -20.03 -4.26
C TYR A 89 11.03 -21.01 -3.12
N VAL A 90 9.75 -21.22 -2.79
CA VAL A 90 9.32 -22.17 -1.75
C VAL A 90 9.73 -23.61 -2.12
N GLU A 91 9.58 -24.02 -3.38
CA GLU A 91 10.03 -25.34 -3.85
C GLU A 91 11.54 -25.52 -3.70
N ARG A 92 12.35 -24.50 -4.04
CA ARG A 92 13.81 -24.53 -3.84
C ARG A 92 14.19 -24.60 -2.37
N VAL A 93 13.50 -23.88 -1.50
CA VAL A 93 13.73 -23.95 -0.04
C VAL A 93 13.37 -25.33 0.50
N ILE A 94 12.25 -25.92 0.06
CA ILE A 94 11.86 -27.29 0.44
C ILE A 94 12.92 -28.30 -0.02
N GLN A 95 13.36 -28.22 -1.28
CA GLN A 95 14.40 -29.09 -1.82
C GLN A 95 15.73 -28.92 -1.06
N GLN A 96 16.12 -27.68 -0.74
CA GLN A 96 17.33 -27.40 0.00
C GLN A 96 17.25 -27.92 1.44
N VAL A 97 16.10 -27.81 2.13
CA VAL A 97 15.91 -28.41 3.46
C VAL A 97 15.94 -29.94 3.39
N VAL A 98 15.38 -30.56 2.35
CA VAL A 98 15.46 -32.02 2.15
C VAL A 98 16.89 -32.49 1.85
N VAL A 99 17.67 -31.71 1.09
CA VAL A 99 19.06 -32.04 0.72
C VAL A 99 20.05 -31.77 1.86
N THR A 100 19.84 -30.69 2.63
CA THR A 100 20.75 -30.30 3.73
C THR A 100 20.35 -30.95 5.06
N GLY A 101 19.07 -31.25 5.23
CA GLY A 101 18.50 -32.01 6.34
C GLY A 101 18.40 -33.48 6.00
N GLY A 102 19.54 -34.15 5.86
CA GLY A 102 19.61 -35.60 6.03
C GLY A 102 19.24 -35.97 7.46
N MET A 103 17.94 -36.00 7.75
CA MET A 103 17.40 -36.60 8.96
C MET A 103 17.75 -38.10 8.93
N PRO A 104 18.39 -38.69 9.96
CA PRO A 104 18.57 -40.12 10.00
C PRO A 104 17.19 -40.76 10.07
N SER A 105 16.81 -41.40 8.96
CA SER A 105 15.59 -42.16 8.83
C SER A 105 15.74 -43.44 9.65
N ASP A 106 15.20 -43.42 10.87
CA ASP A 106 15.07 -44.63 11.69
C ASP A 106 13.59 -44.95 11.83
N SER A 107 13.05 -45.73 10.89
CA SER A 107 12.03 -46.78 11.10
C SER A 107 11.40 -47.26 9.77
N ARG A 108 12.07 -48.25 9.17
CA ARG A 108 11.51 -49.55 8.72
C ARG A 108 10.11 -49.56 8.08
N SER A 109 10.06 -49.70 6.75
CA SER A 109 9.09 -50.56 6.07
C SER A 109 9.60 -50.95 4.66
N PRO A 110 9.74 -52.25 4.31
CA PRO A 110 10.18 -52.68 2.99
C PRO A 110 8.96 -53.06 2.14
N ASN A 111 8.65 -52.28 1.11
CA ASN A 111 8.13 -52.76 -0.18
C ASN A 111 7.70 -51.58 -1.06
N GLY A 112 8.18 -51.56 -2.30
CA GLY A 112 7.58 -50.74 -3.37
C GLY A 112 8.57 -49.93 -4.20
N SER A 113 9.45 -50.63 -4.93
CA SER A 113 9.92 -50.31 -6.28
C SER A 113 9.65 -48.89 -6.84
N GLY A 114 10.74 -48.13 -6.97
CA GLY A 114 11.10 -47.21 -8.06
C GLY A 114 10.04 -46.35 -8.76
N VAL A 115 10.25 -45.02 -8.76
CA VAL A 115 10.30 -44.13 -9.95
C VAL A 115 10.80 -42.75 -9.47
N ILE A 116 12.10 -42.50 -9.59
CA ILE A 116 12.69 -41.15 -9.60
C ILE A 116 13.00 -40.83 -11.07
N GLN A 117 11.96 -40.69 -11.89
CA GLN A 117 12.09 -40.27 -13.31
C GLN A 117 11.02 -39.26 -13.75
N GLY A 118 10.01 -38.95 -12.93
CA GLY A 118 8.88 -38.10 -13.31
C GLY A 118 8.91 -36.64 -12.83
N ALA A 119 9.85 -36.25 -11.97
CA ALA A 119 9.85 -34.93 -11.35
C ALA A 119 10.07 -33.79 -12.37
N ASP A 120 10.84 -34.02 -13.43
CA ASP A 120 11.13 -33.03 -14.47
C ASP A 120 9.97 -32.88 -15.47
N GLU A 121 9.36 -34.00 -15.87
CA GLU A 121 8.15 -34.03 -16.71
C GLU A 121 6.96 -33.32 -16.05
N ASP A 122 6.77 -33.50 -14.74
CA ASP A 122 5.70 -32.84 -13.99
C ASP A 122 5.92 -31.32 -13.87
N VAL A 123 7.17 -30.85 -13.80
CA VAL A 123 7.53 -29.43 -13.81
C VAL A 123 7.26 -28.83 -15.19
N ILE A 124 7.70 -29.48 -16.28
CA ILE A 124 7.46 -29.04 -17.66
C ILE A 124 5.96 -29.00 -17.96
N ARG A 125 5.21 -30.01 -17.53
CA ARG A 125 3.75 -30.08 -17.71
C ARG A 125 3.02 -28.99 -16.92
N ARG A 126 3.49 -28.66 -15.71
CA ARG A 126 2.92 -27.57 -14.88
C ARG A 126 3.21 -26.19 -15.46
N GLU A 127 4.43 -25.94 -15.93
CA GLU A 127 4.78 -24.69 -16.62
C GLU A 127 3.96 -24.49 -17.90
N SER A 128 3.72 -25.57 -18.65
CA SER A 128 2.90 -25.55 -19.86
C SER A 128 1.43 -25.16 -19.58
N ARG A 129 0.89 -25.59 -18.43
CA ARG A 129 -0.48 -25.20 -17.99
C ARG A 129 -0.53 -23.76 -17.52
N MET A 130 0.51 -23.29 -16.82
CA MET A 130 0.63 -21.91 -16.35
C MET A 130 0.73 -20.92 -17.52
N LYS A 131 1.47 -21.27 -18.59
CA LYS A 131 1.55 -20.46 -19.82
C LYS A 131 0.22 -20.36 -20.56
N LYS A 132 -0.61 -21.40 -20.51
CA LYS A 132 -1.93 -21.46 -21.17
C LYS A 132 -3.04 -20.74 -20.39
N ALA A 133 -2.82 -20.44 -19.10
CA ALA A 133 -3.76 -19.73 -18.23
C ALA A 133 -3.55 -18.19 -18.21
N ARG A 134 -2.68 -17.65 -19.07
CA ARG A 134 -2.60 -16.20 -19.32
C ARG A 134 -3.81 -15.77 -20.15
N TRP A 135 -4.62 -14.87 -19.59
CA TRP A 135 -5.68 -14.15 -20.29
C TRP A 135 -5.13 -12.84 -20.84
#